data_AF-A0A4S3M5V3-F1
#
_entry.id   AF-A0A4S3M5V3-F1
#
_cell.length_a   1.000
_cell.length_b   1.000
_cell.length_c   1.000
_cell.angle_alpha   90.00
_cell.angle_beta   90.00
_cell.angle_gamma   90.00
#
_symmetry.space_group_name_H-M   'P 1'
#
loop_
_entity.id
_entity.type
_entity.pdbx_description
1 polymer ?
#
loop_
_entity_poly.entity_id
_entity_poly.type
_entity_poly.pdbx_seq_one_letter_code
_entity_poly.pdbx_strand_id
1 'polypeptide(L)'
;MTAIAHLYRGEVYRSTIWRTRLDTTTNWAVVTLGVALSISFASPDASPLPLVLVGVLIIFFLMQEARRYRYFNVWRARARWMETHFYAPMLHDGNLHMEDNWQKTLADDYMRPRYHVSMMTAIGRRIRRNYLWILMIQSLAFAGKLAVHPTPVENLEQAFRRADVGPLPGEAIVTVGVVYMITWAGIAIWSGQNDKNRALGRRTDSSMG
;
A
#
# COMPACT_ATOMS: atom_id res chain seq x y z
N MET A 1 -17.72 30.51 -14.84
CA MET A 1 -17.97 29.05 -14.91
C MET A 1 -16.89 28.28 -15.66
N THR A 2 -16.43 28.74 -16.83
CA THR A 2 -15.41 28.05 -17.65
C THR A 2 -14.12 27.71 -16.88
N ALA A 3 -13.56 28.66 -16.11
CA ALA A 3 -12.34 28.42 -15.32
C ALA A 3 -12.47 27.24 -14.32
N ILE A 4 -13.58 27.17 -13.58
CA ILE A 4 -13.84 26.09 -12.61
C ILE A 4 -14.04 24.75 -13.33
N ALA A 5 -14.71 24.74 -14.49
CA ALA A 5 -14.88 23.53 -15.28
C ALA A 5 -13.53 22.96 -15.78
N HIS A 6 -12.61 23.83 -16.22
CA HIS A 6 -11.27 23.40 -16.60
C HIS A 6 -10.42 22.95 -15.41
N LEU A 7 -10.56 23.61 -14.25
CA LEU A 7 -9.90 23.18 -13.01
C LEU A 7 -10.35 21.78 -12.61
N TYR A 8 -11.67 21.54 -12.56
CA TYR A 8 -12.23 20.22 -12.24
C TYR A 8 -11.74 19.14 -13.20
N ARG A 9 -11.77 19.39 -14.52
CA ARG A 9 -11.23 18.46 -15.51
C ARG A 9 -9.75 18.16 -15.25
N GLY A 10 -8.96 19.16 -14.90
CA GLY A 10 -7.55 18.99 -14.53
C GLY A 10 -7.34 18.14 -13.27
N GLU A 11 -8.17 18.32 -12.24
CA GLU A 11 -8.13 17.53 -11.00
C GLU A 11 -8.53 16.06 -11.23
N VAL A 12 -9.58 15.81 -12.02
CA VAL A 12 -10.00 14.47 -12.41
C VAL A 12 -8.92 13.79 -13.26
N TYR A 13 -8.35 14.50 -14.24
CA TYR A 13 -7.28 13.97 -15.09
C TYR A 13 -6.03 13.58 -14.28
N ARG A 14 -5.59 14.46 -13.37
CA ARG A 14 -4.49 14.16 -12.45
C ARG A 14 -4.82 12.95 -11.58
N SER A 15 -6.03 12.87 -11.04
CA SER A 15 -6.47 11.72 -10.23
C SER A 15 -6.40 10.41 -11.01
N THR A 16 -6.83 10.39 -12.26
CA THR A 16 -6.74 9.20 -13.14
C THR A 16 -5.30 8.78 -13.41
N ILE A 17 -4.42 9.72 -13.79
CA ILE A 17 -2.99 9.41 -14.03
C ILE A 17 -2.34 8.84 -12.77
N TRP A 18 -2.58 9.47 -11.62
CA TRP A 18 -1.97 9.03 -10.37
C TRP A 18 -2.52 7.68 -9.89
N ARG A 19 -3.78 7.36 -10.21
CA ARG A 19 -4.34 6.02 -9.99
C ARG A 19 -3.61 4.97 -10.84
N THR A 20 -3.39 5.21 -12.13
CA THR A 20 -2.66 4.25 -12.99
C THR A 20 -1.23 4.02 -12.49
N ARG A 21 -0.51 5.07 -12.10
CA ARG A 21 0.87 4.98 -11.58
C ARG A 21 0.99 4.23 -10.25
N LEU A 22 -0.09 4.18 -9.49
CA LEU A 22 -0.20 3.49 -8.21
C LEU A 22 -0.37 1.97 -8.42
N ASP A 23 -1.15 1.55 -9.41
CA ASP A 23 -1.35 0.13 -9.72
C ASP A 23 -0.06 -0.52 -10.26
N THR A 24 0.76 0.25 -10.97
CA THR A 24 2.03 -0.23 -11.54
C THR A 24 3.00 -0.80 -10.49
N THR A 25 3.10 -0.21 -9.30
CA THR A 25 4.05 -0.68 -8.26
C THR A 25 3.66 -2.02 -7.67
N THR A 26 2.37 -2.24 -7.41
CA THR A 26 1.87 -3.55 -6.95
C THR A 26 2.09 -4.61 -8.04
N ASN A 27 1.85 -4.27 -9.32
CA ASN A 27 2.10 -5.21 -10.43
C ASN A 27 3.56 -5.64 -10.50
N TRP A 28 4.51 -4.70 -10.36
CA TRP A 28 5.93 -5.03 -10.32
C TRP A 28 6.30 -5.89 -9.11
N ALA A 29 5.72 -5.62 -7.93
CA ALA A 29 5.93 -6.47 -6.75
C ALA A 29 5.51 -7.92 -7.02
N VAL A 30 4.32 -8.14 -7.62
CA VAL A 30 3.83 -9.48 -7.99
C VAL A 30 4.74 -10.15 -9.03
N VAL A 31 5.15 -9.41 -10.08
CA VAL A 31 6.04 -9.95 -11.12
C VAL A 31 7.39 -10.35 -10.53
N THR A 32 8.00 -9.51 -9.69
CA THR A 32 9.29 -9.85 -9.05
C THR A 32 9.16 -11.06 -8.12
N LEU A 33 8.03 -11.23 -7.42
CA LEU A 33 7.75 -12.44 -6.65
C LEU A 33 7.65 -13.67 -7.55
N GLY A 34 6.94 -13.58 -8.67
CA GLY A 34 6.86 -14.65 -9.67
C GLY A 34 8.24 -15.09 -10.16
N VAL A 35 9.11 -14.15 -10.49
CA VAL A 35 10.51 -14.42 -10.90
C VAL A 35 11.28 -15.12 -9.78
N ALA A 36 11.19 -14.62 -8.54
CA ALA A 36 11.86 -15.23 -7.40
C ALA A 36 11.38 -16.67 -7.13
N LEU A 37 10.07 -16.92 -7.24
CA LEU A 37 9.49 -18.26 -7.15
C LEU A 37 10.05 -19.17 -8.24
N SER A 38 10.04 -18.74 -9.49
CA SER A 38 10.56 -19.52 -10.61
C SER A 38 12.03 -19.92 -10.40
N ILE A 39 12.87 -19.00 -9.92
CA ILE A 39 14.29 -19.29 -9.67
C ILE A 39 14.47 -20.23 -8.48
N SER A 40 13.79 -19.98 -7.36
CA SER A 40 13.96 -20.79 -6.14
C SER A 40 13.36 -22.19 -6.23
N PHE A 41 12.37 -22.40 -7.10
CA PHE A 41 11.75 -23.70 -7.34
C PHE A 41 12.19 -24.37 -8.65
N ALA A 42 13.16 -23.80 -9.38
CA ALA A 42 13.68 -24.37 -10.63
C ALA A 42 14.31 -25.76 -10.44
N SER A 43 14.92 -26.02 -9.27
CA SER A 43 15.45 -27.32 -8.90
C SER A 43 15.36 -27.54 -7.38
N PRO A 44 15.42 -28.79 -6.89
CA PRO A 44 15.50 -29.07 -5.46
C PRO A 44 16.66 -28.36 -4.78
N ASP A 45 17.84 -28.32 -5.43
CA ASP A 45 19.07 -27.71 -4.90
C ASP A 45 19.15 -26.19 -5.09
N ALA A 46 18.18 -25.57 -5.75
CA ALA A 46 18.16 -24.13 -5.96
C ALA A 46 18.06 -23.38 -4.61
N SER A 47 18.81 -22.28 -4.49
CA SER A 47 18.88 -21.48 -3.27
C SER A 47 17.51 -20.83 -2.92
N PRO A 48 17.13 -20.77 -1.63
CA PRO A 48 15.97 -20.01 -1.18
C PRO A 48 16.23 -18.49 -1.11
N LEU A 49 17.47 -18.04 -1.32
CA LEU A 49 17.88 -16.64 -1.20
C LEU A 49 17.07 -15.65 -2.06
N PRO A 50 16.70 -15.94 -3.32
CA PRO A 50 15.84 -15.06 -4.11
C PRO A 50 14.52 -14.69 -3.41
N LEU A 51 13.93 -15.62 -2.63
CA LEU A 51 12.70 -15.36 -1.87
C LEU A 51 12.90 -14.40 -0.71
N VAL A 52 14.09 -14.34 -0.13
CA VAL A 52 14.43 -13.36 0.91
C VAL A 52 14.67 -11.98 0.28
N LEU A 53 15.44 -11.94 -0.80
CA LEU A 53 15.76 -10.69 -1.52
C LEU A 53 14.52 -10.02 -2.10
N VAL A 54 13.59 -10.81 -2.65
CA VAL A 54 12.33 -10.25 -3.17
C VAL A 54 11.46 -9.68 -2.05
N GLY A 55 11.54 -10.22 -0.82
CA GLY A 55 10.89 -9.62 0.35
C GLY A 55 11.30 -8.16 0.55
N VAL A 56 12.61 -7.86 0.47
CA VAL A 56 13.13 -6.49 0.55
C VAL A 56 12.62 -5.62 -0.59
N LEU A 57 12.58 -6.15 -1.83
CA LEU A 57 12.03 -5.43 -2.98
C LEU A 57 10.54 -5.13 -2.84
N ILE A 58 9.75 -6.06 -2.27
CA ILE A 58 8.33 -5.85 -2.02
C ILE A 58 8.12 -4.70 -1.02
N ILE A 59 8.95 -4.60 0.04
CA ILE A 59 8.92 -3.46 0.97
C ILE A 59 9.28 -2.16 0.23
N PHE A 60 10.28 -2.18 -0.65
CA PHE A 60 10.63 -1.02 -1.46
C PHE A 60 9.46 -0.55 -2.33
N PHE A 61 8.79 -1.46 -3.03
CA PHE A 61 7.60 -1.14 -3.82
C PHE A 61 6.46 -0.60 -2.95
N LEU A 62 6.22 -1.19 -1.77
CA LEU A 62 5.25 -0.69 -0.80
C LEU A 62 5.54 0.75 -0.39
N MET A 63 6.80 1.09 -0.11
CA MET A 63 7.20 2.44 0.30
C MET A 63 7.02 3.46 -0.83
N GLN A 64 7.37 3.08 -2.06
CA GLN A 64 7.11 3.90 -3.24
C GLN A 64 5.61 4.10 -3.46
N GLU A 65 4.82 3.05 -3.35
CA GLU A 65 3.38 3.10 -3.52
C GLU A 65 2.70 3.94 -2.42
N ALA A 66 3.10 3.78 -1.17
CA ALA A 66 2.59 4.57 -0.05
C ALA A 66 2.86 6.07 -0.25
N ARG A 67 4.03 6.42 -0.78
CA ARG A 67 4.35 7.80 -1.15
C ARG A 67 3.43 8.29 -2.29
N ARG A 68 3.29 7.53 -3.37
CA ARG A 68 2.40 7.84 -4.51
C ARG A 68 0.94 7.99 -4.09
N TYR A 69 0.48 7.14 -3.17
CA TYR A 69 -0.88 7.20 -2.63
C TYR A 69 -1.18 8.52 -1.93
N ARG A 70 -0.21 9.11 -1.22
CA ARG A 70 -0.39 10.43 -0.59
C ARG A 70 -0.61 11.54 -1.62
N TYR A 71 0.09 11.50 -2.74
CA TYR A 71 -0.14 12.43 -3.86
C TYR A 71 -1.52 12.21 -4.50
N PHE A 72 -1.86 10.96 -4.79
CA PHE A 72 -3.18 10.60 -5.34
C PHE A 72 -4.31 11.09 -4.42
N ASN A 73 -4.18 10.96 -3.10
CA ASN A 73 -5.22 11.38 -2.18
C ASN A 73 -5.50 12.89 -2.22
N VAL A 74 -4.48 13.73 -2.47
CA VAL A 74 -4.66 15.19 -2.58
C VAL A 74 -5.56 15.54 -3.77
N TRP A 75 -5.25 15.01 -4.95
CA TRP A 75 -6.04 15.27 -6.16
C TRP A 75 -7.45 14.70 -6.08
N ARG A 76 -7.58 13.48 -5.53
CA ARG A 76 -8.89 12.86 -5.27
C ARG A 76 -9.71 13.71 -4.30
N ALA A 77 -9.09 14.23 -3.24
CA ALA A 77 -9.75 15.07 -2.25
C ALA A 77 -10.27 16.37 -2.86
N ARG A 78 -9.46 17.07 -3.66
CA ARG A 78 -9.86 18.30 -4.36
C ARG A 78 -11.00 18.08 -5.34
N ALA A 79 -10.89 17.04 -6.17
CA ALA A 79 -11.96 16.67 -7.09
C ALA A 79 -13.26 16.39 -6.33
N ARG A 80 -13.20 15.58 -5.25
CA ARG A 80 -14.37 15.26 -4.44
C ARG A 80 -14.95 16.48 -3.71
N TRP A 81 -14.10 17.42 -3.29
CA TRP A 81 -14.54 18.66 -2.66
C TRP A 81 -15.35 19.53 -3.63
N MET A 82 -14.88 19.68 -4.87
CA MET A 82 -15.62 20.37 -5.93
C MET A 82 -16.90 19.63 -6.33
N GLU A 83 -16.88 18.29 -6.39
CA GLU A 83 -18.09 17.50 -6.66
C GLU A 83 -19.18 17.75 -5.61
N THR A 84 -18.79 17.76 -4.33
CA THR A 84 -19.74 17.84 -3.20
C THR A 84 -20.28 19.24 -2.95
N HIS A 85 -19.48 20.29 -3.17
CA HIS A 85 -19.88 21.66 -2.84
C HIS A 85 -20.19 22.56 -4.06
N PHE A 86 -19.70 22.20 -5.26
CA PHE A 86 -19.99 22.96 -6.47
C PHE A 86 -20.95 22.22 -7.40
N TYR A 87 -20.58 21.02 -7.85
CA TYR A 87 -21.37 20.31 -8.86
C TYR A 87 -22.66 19.73 -8.32
N ALA A 88 -22.64 19.06 -7.16
CA ALA A 88 -23.84 18.45 -6.59
C ALA A 88 -24.90 19.49 -6.22
N PRO A 89 -24.59 20.60 -5.51
CA PRO A 89 -25.61 21.60 -5.17
C PRO A 89 -26.15 22.32 -6.41
N MET A 90 -25.28 22.63 -7.39
CA MET A 90 -25.70 23.20 -8.68
C MET A 90 -26.73 22.33 -9.41
N LEU A 91 -26.61 21.00 -9.31
CA LEU A 91 -27.54 20.05 -9.93
C LEU A 91 -28.79 19.78 -9.08
N HIS A 92 -28.69 19.94 -7.76
CA HIS A 92 -29.75 19.58 -6.81
C HIS A 92 -30.76 20.72 -6.59
N ASP A 93 -30.29 21.87 -6.12
CA ASP A 93 -31.13 23.01 -5.72
C ASP A 93 -30.70 24.33 -6.36
N GLY A 94 -29.58 24.34 -7.10
CA GLY A 94 -29.05 25.52 -7.75
C GLY A 94 -28.38 26.52 -6.79
N ASN A 95 -28.36 26.25 -5.49
CA ASN A 95 -27.66 27.05 -4.49
C ASN A 95 -26.31 26.42 -4.18
N LEU A 96 -25.24 27.20 -4.32
CA LEU A 96 -23.88 26.73 -4.05
C LEU A 96 -23.52 26.76 -2.55
N HIS A 97 -24.43 27.16 -1.67
CA HIS A 97 -24.25 27.24 -0.22
C HIS A 97 -22.95 27.98 0.14
N MET A 98 -22.77 29.17 -0.42
CA MET A 98 -21.52 29.91 -0.30
C MET A 98 -21.26 30.38 1.15
N GLU A 99 -22.30 30.47 1.97
CA GLU A 99 -22.28 30.72 3.41
C GLU A 99 -21.41 29.74 4.20
N ASP A 100 -21.27 28.51 3.70
CA ASP A 100 -20.42 27.47 4.32
C ASP A 100 -18.92 27.71 4.07
N ASN A 101 -18.55 28.71 3.27
CA ASN A 101 -17.18 29.11 2.96
C ASN A 101 -16.28 27.97 2.42
N TRP A 102 -16.87 26.99 1.74
CA TRP A 102 -16.14 25.84 1.19
C TRP A 102 -15.08 26.23 0.15
N GLN A 103 -15.23 27.39 -0.50
CA GLN A 103 -14.28 27.91 -1.49
C GLN A 103 -12.98 28.35 -0.81
N LYS A 104 -13.07 28.88 0.42
CA LYS A 104 -11.89 29.25 1.22
C LYS A 104 -11.05 28.03 1.54
N THR A 105 -11.68 26.93 1.98
CA THR A 105 -10.99 25.65 2.23
C THR A 105 -10.26 25.14 0.98
N LEU A 106 -10.92 25.19 -0.17
CA LEU A 106 -10.33 24.77 -1.43
C LEU A 106 -9.16 25.69 -1.84
N ALA A 107 -9.33 27.01 -1.72
CA ALA A 107 -8.30 28.00 -2.03
C ALA A 107 -7.07 27.85 -1.13
N ASP A 108 -7.28 27.67 0.18
CA ASP A 108 -6.22 27.46 1.16
C ASP A 108 -5.41 26.20 0.85
N ASP A 109 -6.06 25.10 0.41
CA ASP A 109 -5.36 23.87 0.02
C ASP A 109 -4.54 24.05 -1.27
N TYR A 110 -4.99 24.89 -2.23
CA TYR A 110 -4.18 25.28 -3.38
C TYR A 110 -3.00 26.17 -3.00
N MET A 111 -3.21 27.15 -2.12
CA MET A 111 -2.15 28.06 -1.67
C MET A 111 -1.12 27.36 -0.79
N ARG A 112 -1.54 26.38 0.01
CA ARG A 112 -0.68 25.64 0.94
C ARG A 112 -0.87 24.13 0.77
N PRO A 113 -0.29 23.53 -0.30
CA PRO A 113 -0.45 22.11 -0.57
C PRO A 113 0.07 21.27 0.61
N ARG A 114 -0.81 20.47 1.22
CA ARG A 114 -0.47 19.54 2.30
C ARG A 114 -0.96 18.14 1.97
N TYR A 115 -0.25 17.12 2.46
CA TYR A 115 -0.75 15.76 2.38
C TYR A 115 -1.81 15.53 3.45
N HIS A 116 -3.04 15.18 3.05
CA HIS A 116 -4.12 14.86 4.00
C HIS A 116 -3.93 13.51 4.72
N VAL A 117 -3.01 12.67 4.23
CA VAL A 117 -2.74 11.34 4.80
C VAL A 117 -1.27 11.25 5.22
N SER A 118 -1.03 10.77 6.45
CA SER A 118 0.32 10.51 6.97
C SER A 118 0.99 9.33 6.27
N MET A 119 2.32 9.25 6.33
CA MET A 119 3.07 8.13 5.75
C MET A 119 2.67 6.79 6.38
N MET A 120 2.56 6.72 7.72
CA MET A 120 2.18 5.48 8.40
C MET A 120 0.74 5.04 8.07
N THR A 121 -0.19 5.99 7.95
CA THR A 121 -1.55 5.67 7.50
C THR A 121 -1.55 5.14 6.06
N ALA A 122 -0.76 5.73 5.17
CA ALA A 122 -0.63 5.28 3.79
C ALA A 122 -0.06 3.85 3.71
N ILE A 123 1.04 3.58 4.42
CA ILE A 123 1.67 2.26 4.52
C ILE A 123 0.65 1.23 5.03
N GLY A 124 0.00 1.50 6.17
CA GLY A 124 -0.93 0.55 6.79
C GLY A 124 -2.14 0.20 5.90
N ARG A 125 -2.70 1.18 5.18
CA ARG A 125 -3.78 0.93 4.21
C ARG A 125 -3.34 0.05 3.04
N ARG A 126 -2.11 0.25 2.55
CA ARG A 126 -1.56 -0.49 1.41
C ARG A 126 -1.18 -1.91 1.77
N ILE A 127 -0.61 -2.13 2.96
CA ILE A 127 -0.36 -3.46 3.49
C ILE A 127 -1.65 -4.24 3.61
N ARG A 128 -2.65 -3.72 4.34
CA ARG A 128 -3.91 -4.45 4.57
C ARG A 128 -4.60 -4.88 3.29
N ARG A 129 -4.63 -4.01 2.28
CA ARG A 129 -5.41 -4.25 1.06
C ARG A 129 -4.66 -5.06 0.00
N ASN A 130 -3.34 -4.84 -0.13
CA ASN A 130 -2.57 -5.38 -1.25
C ASN A 130 -1.37 -6.20 -0.77
N TYR A 131 -0.43 -5.56 -0.08
CA TYR A 131 0.90 -6.13 0.13
C TYR A 131 0.92 -7.29 1.12
N LEU A 132 0.02 -7.34 2.10
CA LEU A 132 -0.01 -8.46 3.06
C LEU A 132 -0.19 -9.80 2.36
N TRP A 133 -1.00 -9.87 1.30
CA TRP A 133 -1.18 -11.08 0.50
C TRP A 133 0.10 -11.50 -0.22
N ILE A 134 0.80 -10.54 -0.84
CA ILE A 134 2.08 -10.79 -1.52
C ILE A 134 3.12 -11.30 -0.52
N LEU A 135 3.19 -10.69 0.66
CA LEU A 135 4.10 -11.09 1.74
C LEU A 135 3.79 -12.47 2.31
N MET A 136 2.51 -12.80 2.46
CA MET A 136 2.08 -14.14 2.89
C MET A 136 2.48 -15.19 1.86
N ILE A 137 2.23 -14.96 0.57
CA ILE A 137 2.61 -15.91 -0.49
C ILE A 137 4.12 -16.09 -0.51
N GLN A 138 4.90 -15.00 -0.42
CA GLN A 138 6.36 -15.05 -0.34
C GLN A 138 6.84 -15.86 0.88
N SER A 139 6.26 -15.61 2.06
CA SER A 139 6.63 -16.31 3.30
C SER A 139 6.27 -17.80 3.26
N LEU A 140 5.08 -18.13 2.74
CA LEU A 140 4.64 -19.51 2.55
C LEU A 140 5.52 -20.24 1.54
N ALA A 141 5.91 -19.59 0.46
CA ALA A 141 6.83 -20.16 -0.51
C ALA A 141 8.22 -20.41 0.08
N PHE A 142 8.73 -19.48 0.90
CA PHE A 142 10.00 -19.68 1.61
C PHE A 142 9.92 -20.87 2.57
N ALA A 143 8.87 -20.94 3.40
CA ALA A 143 8.64 -22.08 4.29
C ALA A 143 8.49 -23.40 3.53
N GLY A 144 7.72 -23.40 2.43
CA GLY A 144 7.54 -24.57 1.57
C GLY A 144 8.83 -25.03 0.91
N LYS A 145 9.69 -24.10 0.47
CA LYS A 145 11.01 -24.43 -0.10
C LYS A 145 11.88 -25.15 0.94
N LEU A 146 11.90 -24.66 2.17
CA LEU A 146 12.66 -25.30 3.27
C LEU A 146 12.08 -26.67 3.64
N ALA A 147 10.75 -26.79 3.69
CA ALA A 147 10.06 -28.00 4.11
C ALA A 147 10.14 -29.15 3.09
N VAL A 148 10.07 -28.85 1.79
CA VAL A 148 9.94 -29.86 0.72
C VAL A 148 11.28 -30.20 0.06
N HIS A 149 12.17 -29.22 -0.11
CA HIS A 149 13.40 -29.40 -0.88
C HIS A 149 14.66 -29.37 -0.01
N PRO A 150 15.71 -30.17 -0.35
CA PRO A 150 15.75 -31.14 -1.47
C PRO A 150 14.99 -32.45 -1.19
N THR A 151 14.84 -32.84 0.06
CA THR A 151 13.96 -33.93 0.53
C THR A 151 13.02 -33.40 1.61
N PRO A 152 11.86 -34.01 1.89
CA PRO A 152 11.01 -33.58 3.01
C PRO A 152 11.80 -33.51 4.32
N VAL A 153 11.58 -32.45 5.11
CA VAL A 153 12.27 -32.28 6.40
C VAL A 153 11.74 -33.28 7.43
N GLU A 154 12.65 -33.92 8.16
CA GLU A 154 12.31 -34.88 9.23
C GLU A 154 12.26 -34.24 10.63
N ASN A 155 12.99 -33.13 10.84
CA ASN A 155 13.03 -32.41 12.13
C ASN A 155 13.27 -30.90 11.98
N LEU A 156 12.90 -30.11 13.00
CA LEU A 156 13.03 -28.64 12.97
C LEU A 156 14.48 -28.16 12.81
N GLU A 157 15.45 -28.91 13.35
CA GLU A 157 16.88 -28.57 13.22
C GLU A 157 17.35 -28.63 11.76
N GLN A 158 16.90 -29.63 11.00
CA GLN A 158 17.21 -29.75 9.58
C GLN A 158 16.55 -28.63 8.75
N ALA A 159 15.35 -28.16 9.12
CA ALA A 159 14.74 -26.99 8.49
C ALA A 159 15.59 -25.72 8.70
N PHE A 160 16.12 -25.52 9.90
CA PHE A 160 16.98 -24.37 10.19
C PHE A 160 18.31 -24.44 9.45
N ARG A 161 18.99 -25.59 9.42
CA ARG A 161 20.24 -25.76 8.64
C ARG A 161 20.04 -25.48 7.14
N ARG A 162 18.88 -25.84 6.59
CA ARG A 162 18.56 -25.53 5.17
C ARG A 162 18.30 -24.05 4.89
N ALA A 163 17.97 -23.30 5.94
CA ALA A 163 17.80 -21.86 5.83
C ALA A 163 19.13 -21.10 5.89
N ASP A 164 20.26 -21.79 6.10
CA ASP A 164 21.59 -21.17 6.10
C ASP A 164 21.86 -20.48 4.76
N VAL A 165 22.21 -19.20 4.82
CA VAL A 165 22.61 -18.42 3.65
C VAL A 165 24.00 -17.87 3.89
N GLY A 166 25.00 -18.54 3.32
CA GLY A 166 26.40 -18.17 3.50
C GLY A 166 26.79 -18.14 4.99
N PRO A 167 27.27 -17.00 5.53
CA PRO A 167 27.65 -16.90 6.94
C PRO A 167 26.47 -16.68 7.90
N LEU A 168 25.25 -16.51 7.40
CA LEU A 168 24.07 -16.23 8.22
C LEU A 168 23.39 -17.54 8.67
N PRO A 169 23.24 -17.76 9.99
CA PRO A 169 22.51 -18.92 10.51
C PRO A 169 21.05 -18.89 10.05
N GLY A 170 20.54 -20.03 9.61
CA GLY A 170 19.18 -20.17 9.12
C GLY A 170 18.13 -19.94 10.22
N GLU A 171 18.48 -20.20 11.47
CA GLU A 171 17.69 -19.85 12.66
C GLU A 171 17.42 -18.34 12.72
N ALA A 172 18.44 -17.53 12.44
CA ALA A 172 18.33 -16.08 12.40
C ALA A 172 17.44 -15.63 11.24
N ILE A 173 17.58 -16.26 10.07
CA ILE A 173 16.78 -15.95 8.88
C ILE A 173 15.29 -16.27 9.12
N VAL A 174 14.99 -17.45 9.67
CA VAL A 174 13.61 -17.84 10.00
C VAL A 174 13.03 -16.93 11.07
N THR A 175 13.78 -16.63 12.13
CA THR A 175 13.36 -15.71 13.20
C THR A 175 13.04 -14.33 12.63
N VAL A 176 13.92 -13.79 11.78
CA VAL A 176 13.68 -12.52 11.09
C VAL A 176 12.44 -12.61 10.21
N GLY A 177 12.23 -13.71 9.49
CA GLY A 177 11.03 -13.94 8.67
C GLY A 177 9.73 -13.97 9.48
N VAL A 178 9.75 -14.58 10.67
CA VAL A 178 8.59 -14.61 11.58
C VAL A 178 8.31 -13.20 12.14
N VAL A 179 9.34 -12.52 12.65
CA VAL A 179 9.21 -11.13 13.15
C VAL A 179 8.72 -10.20 12.05
N TYR A 180 9.24 -10.37 10.84
CA TYR A 180 8.83 -9.66 9.65
C TYR A 180 7.33 -9.82 9.37
N MET A 181 6.84 -11.06 9.32
CA MET A 181 5.43 -11.33 9.04
C MET A 181 4.50 -10.82 10.16
N ILE A 182 4.87 -11.03 11.43
CA ILE A 182 4.12 -10.52 12.59
C ILE A 182 4.04 -8.99 12.56
N THR A 183 5.16 -8.31 12.25
CA THR A 183 5.22 -6.85 12.18
C THR A 183 4.25 -6.31 11.13
N TRP A 184 4.26 -6.87 9.92
CA TRP A 184 3.38 -6.40 8.85
C TRP A 184 1.91 -6.75 9.09
N ALA A 185 1.61 -7.93 9.65
CA ALA A 185 0.26 -8.28 10.08
C ALA A 185 -0.24 -7.32 11.18
N GLY A 186 0.61 -7.02 12.17
CA GLY A 186 0.33 -6.04 13.22
C GLY A 186 0.01 -4.66 12.66
N ILE A 187 0.80 -4.16 11.71
CA ILE A 187 0.54 -2.87 11.04
C ILE A 187 -0.77 -2.91 10.24
N ALA A 188 -1.10 -4.03 9.59
CA ALA A 188 -2.35 -4.18 8.85
C ALA A 188 -3.57 -4.09 9.76
N ILE A 189 -3.53 -4.78 10.91
CA ILE A 189 -4.57 -4.79 11.95
C ILE A 189 -4.69 -3.40 12.58
N TRP A 190 -3.56 -2.83 13.04
CA TRP A 190 -3.50 -1.49 13.62
C TRP A 190 -4.12 -0.44 12.71
N SER A 191 -3.75 -0.45 11.42
CA SER A 191 -4.31 0.55 10.51
C SER A 191 -5.81 0.33 10.26
N GLY A 192 -6.35 -0.88 10.46
CA GLY A 192 -7.79 -1.15 10.34
C GLY A 192 -8.55 -0.59 11.53
N GLN A 193 -8.01 -0.78 12.73
CA GLN A 193 -8.52 -0.17 13.95
C GLN A 193 -8.45 1.36 13.88
N ASN A 194 -7.32 1.91 13.41
CA ASN A 194 -7.15 3.36 13.26
C ASN A 194 -8.13 3.96 12.24
N ASP A 195 -8.37 3.30 11.10
CA ASP A 195 -9.36 3.75 10.13
C ASP A 195 -10.79 3.70 10.71
N LYS A 196 -11.14 2.66 11.49
CA LYS A 196 -12.44 2.57 12.19
C LYS A 196 -12.61 3.68 13.24
N ASN A 197 -11.60 3.91 14.07
CA ASN A 197 -11.63 4.95 15.11
C ASN A 197 -11.76 6.35 14.49
N ARG A 198 -11.12 6.60 13.34
CA ARG A 198 -11.28 7.85 12.59
C ARG A 198 -12.67 8.02 11.98
N ALA A 199 -13.29 6.93 11.52
CA ALA A 199 -14.66 6.97 11.03
C ALA A 199 -15.66 7.29 12.15
N LEU A 200 -15.49 6.68 13.33
CA LEU A 200 -16.32 6.93 14.51
C LEU A 200 -16.14 8.35 15.09
N GLY A 201 -14.93 8.90 15.01
CA GLY A 201 -14.60 10.24 15.54
C GLY A 201 -14.91 11.41 14.61
N ARG A 202 -15.29 11.17 13.35
CA ARG A 202 -15.59 12.25 12.39
C ARG A 202 -17.01 12.77 12.59
N ARG A 203 -17.11 14.06 12.95
CA ARG A 203 -18.38 14.81 12.95
C ARG A 203 -18.83 15.23 11.54
N THR A 204 -17.92 15.26 10.56
CA THR A 204 -18.20 15.65 9.17
C THR A 204 -17.43 14.77 8.18
N ASP A 205 -18.06 14.44 7.05
CA ASP A 205 -17.51 13.57 6.00
C ASP A 205 -16.64 14.36 4.99
N SER A 206 -15.74 15.20 5.53
CA SER A 206 -14.88 16.06 4.72
C SER A 206 -13.88 15.23 3.91
N SER A 207 -13.85 15.48 2.60
CA SER A 207 -12.86 14.86 1.70
C SER A 207 -11.46 15.47 1.81
N MET A 208 -11.32 16.67 2.40
CA MET A 208 -10.06 17.44 2.50
C MET A 208 -9.29 17.30 3.83
N GLY A 209 -9.49 16.17 4.54
CA GLY A 209 -8.80 15.87 5.80
C GLY A 209 -9.77 15.70 6.95
#